data_AF-K1SA42-F1
#
_entry.id   AF-K1SA42-F1
#
_cell.length_a   1.000
_cell.length_b   1.000
_cell.length_c   1.000
_cell.angle_alpha   90.00
_cell.angle_beta   90.00
_cell.angle_gamma   90.00
#
_symmetry.space_group_name_H-M   'P 1'
#
loop_
_entity.id
_entity.type
_entity.pdbx_description
1 polymer ?
#
loop_
_entity_poly.entity_id
_entity_poly.type
_entity_poly.pdbx_seq_one_letter_code
_entity_poly.pdbx_strand_id
1 'polypeptide(L)' 'MLLLFPGEWHKYYPDARTGWDEHWVGFRGFHIDNRVKSGFFTPSHCLFKIGTDDKIIDLYHEIMDKAERE' A
#
# COMPACT_ATOMS: atom_id res chain seq x y z
N MET A 1 6.02 -3.02 -2.96
CA MET A 1 4.74 -2.60 -2.36
C MET A 1 4.45 -3.44 -1.13
N LEU A 2 3.99 -2.82 -0.04
CA LEU A 2 3.63 -3.47 1.22
C LEU A 2 2.15 -3.22 1.51
N LEU A 3 1.39 -4.27 1.81
CA LEU A 3 0.00 -4.15 2.28
C LEU A 3 -0.04 -4.28 3.80
N LEU A 4 -0.67 -3.32 4.47
CA LEU A 4 -0.91 -3.36 5.92
C LEU A 4 -2.34 -3.82 6.17
N PHE A 5 -2.53 -4.70 7.16
CA PHE A 5 -3.82 -5.29 7.47
C PHE A 5 -4.29 -4.84 8.87
N PRO A 6 -5.59 -4.61 9.07
CA PRO A 6 -6.12 -4.27 10.39
C PRO A 6 -5.81 -5.35 11.42
N GLY A 7 -5.36 -4.95 12.61
CA GLY A 7 -5.06 -5.86 13.71
C GLY A 7 -3.66 -6.46 13.69
N GLU A 8 -2.88 -6.22 12.63
CA GLU A 8 -1.49 -6.68 12.53
C GLU A 8 -0.52 -5.63 13.09
N TRP A 9 0.50 -6.10 13.79
CA TRP A 9 1.57 -5.22 14.28
C TRP A 9 2.60 -4.98 13.17
N HIS A 10 2.94 -3.71 12.94
CA HIS A 10 3.88 -3.31 11.88
C HIS A 10 4.87 -2.27 12.39
N LYS A 11 6.16 -2.45 12.06
CA LYS A 11 7.23 -1.48 12.30
C LYS A 11 8.21 -1.51 11.13
N TYR A 12 8.47 -0.36 10.53
CA TYR A 12 9.41 -0.21 9.43
C TYR A 12 10.02 1.20 9.47
N TYR A 13 11.21 1.34 8.89
CA TYR A 13 11.96 2.59 8.82
C TYR A 13 12.92 2.50 7.63
N PRO A 14 13.15 3.59 6.89
CA PRO A 14 14.09 3.60 5.77
C PRO A 14 15.52 3.26 6.22
N ASP A 15 16.34 2.76 5.30
CA ASP A 15 17.78 2.65 5.55
C ASP A 15 18.36 4.06 5.76
N ALA A 16 19.17 4.24 6.81
CA ALA A 16 19.68 5.57 7.18
C ALA A 16 20.65 6.16 6.15
N ARG A 17 21.27 5.33 5.29
CA ARG A 17 22.22 5.76 4.27
C ARG A 17 21.54 6.03 2.94
N THR A 18 20.58 5.22 2.53
CA THR A 18 19.94 5.33 1.20
C THR A 18 18.55 5.94 1.22
N GLY A 19 17.86 5.95 2.36
CA GLY A 19 16.48 6.42 2.46
C GLY A 19 15.49 5.52 1.70
N TRP A 20 14.25 6.01 1.59
CA TRP A 20 13.28 5.61 0.59
C TRP A 20 12.35 6.79 0.27
N ASP A 21 11.65 6.73 -0.86
CA ASP A 21 10.46 7.55 -1.09
C ASP A 21 9.23 6.73 -0.73
N GLU A 22 8.38 7.26 0.15
CA GLU A 22 7.19 6.56 0.64
C GLU A 22 5.92 7.19 0.06
N HIS A 23 5.09 6.34 -0.54
CA HIS A 23 3.74 6.69 -0.99
C HIS A 23 2.75 5.74 -0.31
N TRP A 24 1.76 6.27 0.40
CA TRP A 24 0.83 5.48 1.19
C TRP A 24 -0.62 5.92 0.98
N VAL A 25 -1.51 4.93 0.91
CA VAL A 25 -2.96 5.15 0.91
C VAL A 25 -3.61 4.09 1.79
N GLY A 26 -4.48 4.55 2.70
CA GLY A 26 -5.37 3.69 3.48
C GLY A 26 -6.76 3.71 2.88
N PHE A 27 -7.36 2.55 2.65
CA PHE A 27 -8.73 2.44 2.14
C PHE A 27 -9.46 1.24 2.73
N ARG A 28 -10.80 1.32 2.73
CA ARG A 28 -11.70 0.23 3.11
C ARG A 28 -12.92 0.26 2.20
N GLY A 29 -13.48 -0.89 1.91
CA GLY A 29 -14.72 -0.99 1.14
C GLY A 29 -15.06 -2.43 0.80
N PHE A 30 -16.33 -2.67 0.47
CA PHE A 30 -16.87 -4.00 0.22
C PHE A 30 -16.03 -4.84 -0.76
N HIS A 31 -15.50 -4.23 -1.83
CA HIS A 31 -14.70 -4.93 -2.82
C HIS A 31 -13.36 -5.43 -2.27
N ILE A 32 -12.60 -4.58 -1.55
CA ILE A 32 -11.32 -5.00 -1.00
C ILE A 32 -11.52 -5.96 0.17
N ASP A 33 -12.54 -5.72 1.01
CA ASP A 33 -12.88 -6.58 2.13
C ASP A 33 -13.21 -8.00 1.64
N ASN A 34 -13.97 -8.13 0.54
CA ASN A 34 -14.27 -9.44 -0.05
C ASN A 34 -13.04 -10.12 -0.67
N ARG A 35 -12.12 -9.38 -1.29
CA ARG A 35 -10.87 -9.93 -1.82
C ARG A 35 -9.99 -10.49 -0.70
N VAL A 36 -9.88 -9.76 0.41
CA VAL A 36 -9.14 -10.22 1.60
C VAL A 36 -9.82 -11.45 2.21
N LYS A 37 -11.15 -11.43 2.41
CA LYS A 37 -11.92 -12.58 2.93
C LYS A 37 -11.80 -13.82 2.03
N SER A 38 -11.69 -13.63 0.72
CA SER A 38 -11.54 -14.73 -0.25
C SER A 38 -10.09 -15.24 -0.36
N GLY A 39 -9.15 -14.68 0.40
CA GLY A 39 -7.75 -15.08 0.40
C GLY A 39 -6.94 -14.57 -0.79
N PHE A 40 -7.46 -13.62 -1.59
CA PHE A 40 -6.70 -13.02 -2.70
C PHE A 40 -5.53 -12.19 -2.17
N PHE A 41 -5.77 -11.42 -1.11
CA PHE A 41 -4.72 -10.76 -0.33
C PHE A 41 -4.73 -11.35 1.08
N THR A 42 -3.55 -11.68 1.61
CA THR A 42 -3.42 -12.26 2.95
C THR A 42 -2.29 -11.59 3.72
N PRO A 43 -2.39 -11.49 5.06
CA PRO A 43 -1.29 -11.01 5.90
C PRO A 43 -0.01 -11.83 5.72
N SER A 44 -0.12 -13.13 5.43
CA SER A 44 1.03 -14.01 5.18
C SER A 44 1.80 -13.69 3.90
N HIS A 45 1.19 -12.98 2.94
CA HIS A 45 1.80 -12.56 1.68
C HIS A 45 1.56 -11.06 1.46
N CYS A 46 1.98 -10.25 2.42
CA CYS A 46 1.79 -8.80 2.43
C CYS A 46 2.84 -8.01 1.62
N LEU A 47 3.95 -8.64 1.24
CA LEU A 47 5.07 -8.00 0.54
C LEU A 47 5.11 -8.39 -0.94
N PHE A 48 4.99 -7.41 -1.82
CA PHE A 48 4.98 -7.58 -3.28
C PHE A 48 6.23 -6.97 -3.91
N LYS A 49 6.99 -7.81 -4.61
CA LYS A 49 8.18 -7.40 -5.38
C LYS A 49 7.78 -6.93 -6.77
N ILE A 50 7.33 -5.68 -6.86
CA ILE A 50 6.87 -5.06 -8.11
C ILE A 50 7.98 -4.27 -8.85
N GLY A 51 9.14 -4.06 -8.22
CA GLY A 51 10.17 -3.17 -8.75
C GLY A 51 9.78 -1.69 -8.66
N THR A 52 10.50 -0.84 -9.38
CA THR A 52 10.12 0.56 -9.60
C THR A 52 9.25 0.61 -10.85
N ASP A 53 7.97 0.92 -10.67
CA ASP A 53 7.00 1.05 -11.76
C ASP A 53 6.38 2.46 -11.71
N ASP A 54 6.77 3.30 -12.66
CA ASP A 54 6.33 4.70 -12.73
C ASP A 54 4.81 4.81 -12.82
N LYS A 55 4.12 3.83 -13.43
CA LYS A 55 2.65 3.87 -13.53
C LYS A 55 1.99 3.67 -12.17
N ILE A 56 2.59 2.87 -11.30
CA ILE A 56 2.07 2.71 -9.94
C ILE A 56 2.29 4.00 -9.15
N ILE A 57 3.46 4.63 -9.31
CA ILE A 57 3.76 5.92 -8.67
C ILE A 57 2.76 7.00 -9.13
N ASP A 58 2.48 7.09 -10.43
CA ASP A 58 1.49 8.01 -11.00
C ASP A 58 0.09 7.80 -10.40
N LEU A 59 -0.32 6.54 -10.18
CA LEU A 59 -1.61 6.23 -9.54
C LEU A 59 -1.66 6.71 -8.08
N TYR A 60 -0.55 6.61 -7.32
CA TYR A 60 -0.49 7.19 -5.98
C TYR A 60 -0.62 8.71 -6.01
N HIS A 61 0.06 9.39 -6.94
CA HIS A 61 -0.08 10.83 -7.12
C HIS A 61 -1.53 11.22 -7.46
N GLU A 62 -2.18 10.51 -8.37
CA GLU A 62 -3.59 10.78 -8.73
C GLU A 62 -4.54 10.63 -7.52
N ILE A 63 -4.30 9.65 -6.66
CA ILE A 63 -5.09 9.45 -5.44
C ILE A 63 -4.89 10.62 -4.47
N MET A 64 -3.63 11.02 -4.23
CA MET A 64 -3.32 12.13 -3.33
C MET A 64 -3.96 13.43 -3.82
N ASP A 65 -3.78 13.74 -5.10
CA ASP A 65 -4.36 14.92 -5.72
C ASP A 65 -5.89 14.95 -5.63
N LYS A 66 -6.55 13.80 -5.74
CA LYS A 66 -8.01 13.69 -5.58
C LYS A 66 -8.42 13.89 -4.12
N ALA A 67 -7.72 13.28 -3.18
CA ALA A 67 -8.00 13.41 -1.76
C ALA A 67 -7.82 14.85 -1.24
N GLU A 68 -6.88 15.61 -1.80
CA GLU A 68 -6.68 17.03 -1.46
C GLU A 68 -7.78 17.97 -1.98
N ARG A 69 -8.53 17.54 -2.99
CA ARG A 69 -9.58 18.35 -3.64
C ARG A 69 -10.98 18.12 -3.05
N GLU A 70 -11.14 17.16 -2.15
CA GLU A 70 -12.37 16.87 -1.39
C GLU A 70 -12.36 17.56 -0.01
#